data_AF-A0A349B9Q0-F1
#
_entry.id   AF-A0A349B9Q0-F1
#
_cell.length_a   1.000
_cell.length_b   1.000
_cell.length_c   1.000
_cell.angle_alpha   90.00
_cell.angle_beta   90.00
_cell.angle_gamma   90.00
#
_symmetry.space_group_name_H-M   'P 1'
#
loop_
_entity.id
_entity.type
_entity.pdbx_description
1 polymer ?
#
loop_
_entity_poly.entity_id
_entity_poly.type
_entity_poly.pdbx_seq_one_letter_code
_entity_poly.pdbx_strand_id
1 'polypeptide(L)' 'FSFVVTTVLAKVLAATIGLRVDETSETTGLDRTEHVERAYGDALAT' A
#
# COMPACT_ATOMS: atom_id res chain seq x y z
N PHE A 1 -10.64 3.11 23.92
CA PHE A 1 -9.23 2.66 24.04
C PHE A 1 -8.60 2.44 22.66
N SER A 2 -9.13 1.51 21.85
CA SER A 2 -8.49 1.10 20.58
C SER A 2 -8.25 2.23 19.58
N PHE A 3 -9.18 3.18 19.43
CA PHE A 3 -9.00 4.31 18.50
C PHE A 3 -7.73 5.15 18.81
N VAL A 4 -7.51 5.48 20.08
CA VAL A 4 -6.38 6.33 20.51
C VAL A 4 -5.06 5.58 20.34
N VAL A 5 -5.02 4.32 20.80
CA VAL A 5 -3.80 3.51 20.73
C VAL A 5 -3.41 3.24 19.28
N THR A 6 -4.36 2.85 18.42
CA THR A 6 -4.10 2.63 16.99
C THR A 6 -3.65 3.91 16.30
N THR A 7 -4.22 5.07 16.64
CA THR A 7 -3.81 6.36 16.05
C THR A 7 -2.37 6.72 16.42
N VAL A 8 -1.97 6.49 17.67
CA VAL A 8 -0.58 6.73 18.11
C VAL A 8 0.39 5.81 17.38
N LEU A 9 0.08 4.52 17.29
CA LEU A 9 0.92 3.55 16.57
C LEU A 9 1.03 3.89 15.08
N ALA A 10 -0.08 4.23 14.42
CA ALA A 10 -0.07 4.64 13.02
C ALA A 10 0.79 5.88 12.78
N LYS A 11 0.76 6.88 13.68
CA LYS A 11 1.61 8.07 13.60
C LYS A 11 3.09 7.75 13.76
N VAL A 12 3.45 6.85 14.69
CA VAL A 12 4.84 6.42 14.89
C VAL A 12 5.37 5.69 13.65
N LEU A 13 4.57 4.79 13.07
CA LEU A 13 4.94 4.08 11.84
C LEU A 13 5.07 5.03 10.65
N ALA A 14 4.14 5.98 10.51
CA ALA A 14 4.20 6.99 9.45
C ALA A 14 5.46 7.88 9.55
N ALA A 15 5.93 8.18 10.77
CA ALA A 15 7.13 9.01 10.98
C ALA A 15 8.45 8.26 10.80
N THR A 16 8.45 6.92 10.94
CA THR A 16 9.68 6.11 10.93
C THR A 16 9.95 5.47 9.59
N ILE A 17 8.94 4.83 8.99
CA ILE A 17 9.08 4.06 7.74
C ILE A 17 8.13 4.55 6.64
N GLY A 18 7.12 5.34 6.99
CA GLY A 18 6.04 5.71 6.07
C GLY A 18 5.03 4.57 5.92
N LEU A 19 3.73 4.89 6.01
CA LEU A 19 2.64 3.90 5.93
C LEU A 19 1.93 3.90 4.58
N ARG A 20 2.03 5.00 3.81
CA ARG A 20 1.40 5.17 2.51
C ARG A 20 2.47 5.19 1.42
N VAL A 21 2.18 4.54 0.30
CA VAL A 21 3.00 4.58 -0.91
C VAL A 21 2.93 5.96 -1.58
N ASP A 22 3.83 6.28 -2.50
CA ASP A 22 3.75 7.52 -3.27
C ASP A 22 2.53 7.55 -4.20
N GLU A 23 2.10 8.76 -4.57
CA GLU A 23 0.89 8.98 -5.39
C GLU A 23 0.99 8.31 -6.78
N THR A 24 2.20 8.26 -7.35
CA THR A 24 2.44 7.63 -8.66
C THR A 24 2.24 6.12 -8.58
N SER A 25 2.74 5.48 -7.52
CA SER A 25 2.58 4.05 -7.30
C SER A 25 1.16 3.67 -6.93
N GLU A 26 0.46 4.52 -6.16
CA GLU A 26 -0.97 4.33 -5.88
C GLU A 26 -1.80 4.36 -7.18
N THR A 27 -1.49 5.27 -8.10
CA THR A 27 -2.17 5.38 -9.39
C THR A 27 -1.81 4.23 -10.34
N THR A 28 -0.54 3.80 -10.35
CA THR A 28 -0.04 2.73 -11.25
C THR A 28 -0.48 1.34 -10.80
N GLY A 29 -0.77 1.19 -9.51
CA GLY A 29 -1.17 -0.03 -8.84
C GLY A 29 0.02 -0.70 -8.14
N LEU A 30 -0.15 -1.01 -6.86
CA LEU A 30 0.89 -1.59 -6.00
C LEU A 30 1.41 -2.93 -6.53
N ASP A 31 0.56 -3.72 -7.19
CA ASP A 31 0.97 -4.97 -7.82
C ASP A 31 2.12 -4.75 -8.80
N ARG A 32 2.05 -3.67 -9.60
CA ARG A 32 3.06 -3.35 -10.61
C ARG A 32 4.29 -2.67 -10.01
N THR A 33 4.10 -1.83 -8.99
CA THR A 33 5.19 -0.99 -8.46
C THR A 33 5.97 -1.65 -7.33
N GLU A 34 5.30 -2.37 -6.44
CA GLU A 34 5.91 -3.02 -5.27
C GLU A 34 6.10 -4.52 -5.46
N HIS A 35 5.26 -5.17 -6.26
CA HIS A 35 5.29 -6.62 -6.47
C HIS A 35 5.69 -7.05 -7.89
N VAL A 36 5.95 -6.08 -8.80
CA VAL A 36 6.36 -6.30 -10.21
C VAL A 36 5.48 -7.34 -10.94
N GLU A 37 4.22 -7.44 -10.55
CA GLU A 37 3.28 -8.45 -11.01
C GLU A 37 1.93 -7.79 -11.36
N ARG A 38 0.99 -8.58 -11.87
CA ARG A 38 -0.42 -8.20 -12.00
C ARG A 38 -1.22 -9.20 -11.17
N ALA A 39 -2.12 -8.75 -10.28
CA ALA A 39 -2.97 -9.65 -9.50
C ALA A 39 -3.74 -10.67 -10.37
N TYR A 40 -4.08 -10.26 -11.58
CA TYR A 40 -4.60 -11.15 -12.62
C TYR A 40 -3.66 -11.13 -13.82
N GLY A 41 -3.01 -12.26 -14.10
CA GLY A 41 -2.34 -12.52 -15.36
C GLY A 41 -3.35 -12.66 -16.51
N ASP A 42 -2.83 -12.89 -17.72
CA ASP A 42 -3.48 -13.09 -19.03
C ASP A 42 -4.70 -14.06 -19.10
N ALA A 43 -5.22 -14.53 -17.96
CA ALA A 43 -6.31 -15.49 -17.83
C ALA A 43 -7.71 -14.94 -18.18
N LEU A 44 -7.85 -13.65 -18.51
CA LEU A 44 -9.08 -13.05 -19.03
C LEU A 44 -8.94 -12.60 -20.51
N ALA A 45 -7.81 -12.90 -21.16
CA ALA A 45 -7.58 -12.65 -22.57
C ALA A 45 -7.79 -13.93 -23.40
N THR A 46 -9.01 -14.45 -23.40
CA THR A 46 -9.50 -15.44 -24.38
C THR A 46 -10.95 -15.16 -24.68
#